data_AF-A0A0C2GFR3-F1
#
_entry.id   AF-A0A0C2GFR3-F1
#
_cell.length_a   1.000
_cell.length_b   1.000
_cell.length_c   1.000
_cell.angle_alpha   90.00
_cell.angle_beta   90.00
_cell.angle_gamma   90.00
#
_symmetry.space_group_name_H-M   'P 1'
#
loop_
_entity.id
_entity.type
_entity.pdbx_description
1 polymer ?
#
loop_
_entity_poly.entity_id
_entity_poly.type
_entity_poly.pdbx_seq_one_letter_code
_entity_poly.pdbx_strand_id
1 'polypeptide(L)'
;MANYGKFIGLSLHPIYGGHFAFRSVFIFPKLRLVDFCAPTPLSILHSKEEIRDALERFNYSWQDSGFRDFGGPLKRYSTTQMEFFGVPPSERWEILRQ
;
A
#
# COMPACT_ATOMS: atom_id res chain seq x y z
N MET A 1 1.12 -27.44 5.58
CA MET A 1 1.03 -27.12 4.14
C MET A 1 0.77 -25.63 4.05
N ALA A 2 1.75 -24.84 3.59
CA ALA A 2 1.71 -23.38 3.66
C ALA A 2 0.71 -22.80 2.64
N ASN A 3 -0.01 -21.76 3.05
CA ASN A 3 -1.12 -21.13 2.34
C ASN A 3 -0.65 -20.48 1.02
N TYR A 4 -1.14 -20.98 -0.13
CA TYR A 4 -0.82 -20.48 -1.47
C TYR A 4 -1.55 -19.16 -1.77
N GLY A 5 -1.13 -18.07 -1.11
CA GLY A 5 -1.57 -16.74 -1.49
C GLY A 5 -1.23 -16.44 -2.96
N LYS A 6 -2.15 -15.83 -3.71
CA LYS A 6 -1.81 -15.31 -5.05
C LYS A 6 -0.77 -14.21 -4.90
N PHE A 7 0.21 -14.18 -5.79
CA PHE A 7 1.10 -13.04 -5.93
C PHE A 7 0.30 -11.86 -6.51
N ILE A 8 0.14 -10.79 -5.74
CA ILE A 8 -0.70 -9.64 -6.09
C ILE A 8 0.13 -8.39 -6.40
N GLY A 9 -0.49 -7.45 -7.12
CA GLY A 9 0.10 -6.14 -7.42
C GLY A 9 0.11 -5.19 -6.23
N LEU A 10 0.93 -4.14 -6.35
CA LEU A 10 1.12 -3.09 -5.36
C LEU A 10 0.93 -1.72 -6.01
N SER A 11 0.18 -0.83 -5.35
CA SER A 11 0.12 0.58 -5.72
C SER A 11 1.00 1.40 -4.77
N LEU A 12 1.75 2.35 -5.32
CA LEU A 12 2.56 3.28 -4.53
C LEU A 12 2.15 4.71 -4.85
N HIS A 13 2.03 5.53 -3.81
CA HIS A 13 1.65 6.93 -3.91
C HIS A 13 2.91 7.83 -3.96
N PRO A 14 2.97 8.87 -4.81
CA PRO A 14 4.18 9.71 -4.95
C PRO A 14 4.61 10.46 -3.69
N ILE A 15 3.70 10.65 -2.72
CA ILE A 15 4.01 11.30 -1.42
C ILE A 15 4.22 10.27 -0.30
N TYR A 16 3.50 9.14 -0.35
CA TYR A 16 3.37 8.23 0.79
C TYR A 16 3.99 6.86 0.53
N GLY A 17 4.47 6.55 -0.67
CA GLY A 17 4.84 5.19 -1.04
C GLY A 17 3.67 4.25 -0.78
N GLY A 18 3.89 3.19 -0.01
CA GLY A 18 2.83 2.29 0.46
C GLY A 18 2.21 2.66 1.81
N HIS A 19 2.53 3.83 2.39
CA HIS A 19 1.93 4.35 3.64
C HIS A 19 0.56 4.98 3.40
N PHE A 20 -0.30 4.26 2.68
CA PHE A 20 -1.71 4.62 2.49
C PHE A 20 -2.55 3.36 2.29
N ALA A 21 -3.86 3.52 2.23
CA ALA A 21 -4.77 2.46 1.80
C ALA A 21 -5.96 3.07 1.06
N PHE A 22 -6.42 2.42 -0.01
CA PHE A 22 -7.71 2.73 -0.60
C PHE A 22 -8.82 2.37 0.39
N ARG A 23 -9.88 3.18 0.42
CA ARG A 23 -10.99 3.02 1.38
C ARG A 23 -12.34 2.84 0.71
N SER A 24 -12.68 3.75 -0.19
CA SER A 24 -14.01 3.83 -0.78
C SER A 24 -13.95 4.34 -2.20
N VAL A 25 -14.95 3.98 -2.99
CA VAL A 25 -15.26 4.60 -4.29
C VAL A 25 -16.66 5.18 -4.19
N PHE A 26 -16.81 6.44 -4.60
CA PHE A 26 -18.10 7.10 -4.66
C PHE A 26 -18.61 7.07 -6.09
N ILE A 27 -19.78 6.49 -6.30
CA ILE A 27 -20.40 6.36 -7.62
C ILE A 27 -21.64 7.24 -7.66
N PHE A 28 -21.74 8.10 -8.68
CA PHE A 28 -22.85 9.01 -8.87
C PHE A 28 -23.64 8.59 -10.13
N PRO A 29 -24.68 7.75 -10.01
CA PRO A 29 -25.30 7.08 -11.16
C PRO A 29 -25.89 8.01 -12.22
N LYS A 30 -26.19 9.26 -11.84
CA LYS A 30 -26.79 10.28 -12.71
C LYS A 30 -25.76 11.29 -13.26
N LEU A 31 -24.54 11.32 -12.72
CA LEU A 31 -23.50 12.21 -13.22
C LEU A 31 -22.85 11.59 -14.46
N ARG A 32 -22.62 12.41 -15.48
CA ARG A 32 -21.86 12.03 -16.68
C ARG A 32 -20.77 13.06 -16.88
N LEU A 33 -19.53 12.58 -16.98
CA LEU A 33 -18.36 13.41 -17.24
C LEU A 33 -17.82 13.03 -18.63
N VAL A 34 -18.52 13.50 -19.66
CA VAL A 34 -18.28 13.09 -21.06
C VAL A 34 -16.88 13.46 -21.56
N ASP A 35 -16.33 14.58 -21.08
CA ASP A 35 -15.03 15.11 -21.49
C ASP A 35 -13.96 14.99 -20.38
N PHE A 36 -14.19 14.15 -19.37
CA PHE A 36 -13.21 13.98 -18.29
C PHE A 36 -12.03 13.10 -18.73
N CYS A 37 -10.83 13.67 -18.65
CA CYS A 37 -9.58 12.96 -18.86
C CYS A 37 -8.91 12.70 -17.51
N ALA A 38 -8.81 11.42 -17.13
CA ALA A 38 -8.07 11.03 -15.93
C ALA A 38 -6.57 11.31 -16.10
N PRO A 39 -5.89 11.89 -15.10
CA PRO A 39 -4.45 12.08 -15.17
C PRO A 39 -3.72 10.74 -15.13
N THR A 40 -2.59 10.65 -15.84
CA THR A 40 -1.71 9.48 -15.78
C THR A 40 -1.02 9.41 -14.41
N PRO A 41 -0.99 8.24 -13.75
CA PRO A 41 -0.26 8.08 -12.50
C PRO A 41 1.25 8.29 -12.71
N LEU A 42 1.91 8.94 -11.75
CA LEU A 42 3.36 9.12 -11.76
C LEU A 42 4.08 7.79 -11.54
N SER A 43 5.08 7.49 -12.37
CA SER A 43 5.98 6.37 -12.14
C SER A 43 7.03 6.77 -11.10
N ILE A 44 7.03 6.10 -9.96
CA ILE A 44 7.97 6.39 -8.86
C ILE A 44 9.09 5.36 -8.72
N LEU A 45 8.95 4.20 -9.38
CA LEU A 45 9.99 3.21 -9.55
C LEU A 45 10.45 3.25 -11.00
N HIS A 46 11.75 3.08 -11.24
CA HIS A 46 12.36 3.37 -12.54
C HIS A 46 13.05 2.15 -13.17
N SER A 47 13.17 1.03 -12.47
CA SER A 47 13.76 -0.20 -13.00
C SER A 47 12.87 -1.43 -12.76
N LYS A 48 13.07 -2.47 -13.56
CA LYS A 48 12.35 -3.74 -13.41
C LYS A 48 12.74 -4.44 -12.11
N GLU A 49 13.99 -4.30 -11.72
CA GLU A 49 14.57 -4.85 -10.49
C GLU A 49 13.91 -4.21 -9.28
N GLU A 50 13.77 -2.88 -9.26
CA GLU A 50 13.09 -2.16 -8.17
C GLU A 50 11.62 -2.54 -8.06
N ILE A 51 10.93 -2.70 -9.20
CA ILE A 51 9.54 -3.16 -9.24
C ILE A 51 9.41 -4.58 -8.69
N ARG A 52 10.29 -5.50 -9.11
CA ARG A 52 10.32 -6.89 -8.62
C ARG A 52 10.53 -6.90 -7.11
N ASP A 53 11.54 -6.18 -6.63
CA ASP A 53 11.91 -6.16 -5.21
C ASP A 53 10.77 -5.58 -4.35
N ALA A 54 10.06 -4.55 -4.83
CA ALA A 54 8.87 -4.00 -4.17
C ALA A 54 7.74 -5.03 -4.06
N LEU A 55 7.48 -5.76 -5.15
CA LEU A 55 6.45 -6.78 -5.19
C LEU A 55 6.79 -7.99 -4.31
N GLU A 56 8.04 -8.44 -4.29
CA GLU A 56 8.51 -9.52 -3.42
C GLU A 56 8.42 -9.12 -1.94
N ARG A 57 8.88 -7.92 -1.58
CA ARG A 57 8.73 -7.38 -0.22
C ARG A 57 7.26 -7.32 0.22
N PHE A 58 6.37 -6.90 -0.68
CA PHE A 58 4.94 -6.85 -0.36
C PHE A 58 4.33 -8.26 -0.21
N ASN A 59 4.64 -9.19 -1.09
CA ASN A 59 3.98 -10.51 -1.06
C ASN A 59 4.57 -11.44 0.01
N TYR A 60 5.86 -11.32 0.33
CA TYR A 60 6.54 -12.25 1.25
C TYR A 60 6.83 -11.68 2.65
N SER A 61 6.83 -10.35 2.79
CA SER A 61 7.25 -9.69 4.04
C SER A 61 6.40 -8.48 4.43
N TRP A 62 5.13 -8.37 4.00
CA TRP A 62 4.30 -7.17 4.24
C TRP A 62 4.20 -6.74 5.72
N GLN A 63 4.34 -7.67 6.66
CA GLN A 63 4.26 -7.42 8.10
C GLN A 63 5.35 -6.44 8.56
N ASP A 64 6.52 -6.44 7.92
CA ASP A 64 7.62 -5.53 8.26
C ASP A 64 7.42 -4.09 7.76
N SER A 65 6.37 -3.86 6.95
CA SER A 65 6.05 -2.58 6.30
C SER A 65 7.14 -1.99 5.40
N GLY A 66 8.24 -2.70 5.13
CA GLY A 66 9.36 -2.21 4.32
C GLY A 66 8.99 -1.95 2.87
N PHE A 67 8.02 -2.69 2.32
CA PHE A 67 7.48 -2.42 0.97
C PHE A 67 6.88 -1.01 0.84
N ARG A 68 6.53 -0.36 1.95
CA ARG A 68 5.91 0.97 1.94
C ARG A 68 6.90 2.09 1.65
N ASP A 69 8.20 1.83 1.78
CA ASP A 69 9.25 2.84 1.60
C ASP A 69 9.79 2.94 0.17
N PHE A 70 9.35 2.06 -0.73
CA PHE A 70 9.67 2.16 -2.15
C PHE A 70 9.14 3.48 -2.73
N GLY A 71 9.99 4.17 -3.51
CA GLY A 71 9.73 5.50 -4.04
C GLY A 71 10.05 6.66 -3.08
N GLY A 72 10.66 6.41 -1.92
CA GLY A 72 11.17 7.45 -1.02
C GLY A 72 10.08 8.36 -0.43
N PRO A 73 9.14 7.82 0.37
CA PRO A 73 7.98 8.58 0.85
C PRO A 73 8.38 9.76 1.75
N LEU A 74 7.73 10.90 1.52
CA LEU A 74 7.89 12.11 2.34
C LEU A 74 7.15 12.00 3.69
N LYS A 75 6.10 11.18 3.73
CA LYS A 75 5.27 10.97 4.91
C LYS A 75 5.02 9.48 5.10
N ARG A 76 5.22 9.02 6.33
CA ARG A 76 5.17 7.60 6.70
C ARG A 76 4.16 7.38 7.81
N TYR A 77 3.68 6.14 7.93
CA TYR A 77 3.00 5.70 9.14
C TYR A 77 3.93 5.81 10.36
N SER A 78 3.36 6.03 11.53
CA SER A 78 4.12 5.94 12.78
C SER A 78 4.55 4.49 13.04
N THR A 79 5.55 4.31 13.90
CA THR A 79 5.98 2.98 14.36
C THR A 79 4.80 2.17 14.91
N THR A 80 4.02 2.77 15.81
CA THR A 80 2.81 2.15 16.38
C THR A 80 1.80 1.73 15.31
N GLN A 81 1.60 2.53 14.27
CA GLN A 81 0.66 2.19 13.19
C GLN A 81 1.18 1.05 12.31
N MET A 82 2.49 0.99 12.06
CA MET A 82 3.11 -0.13 11.33
C MET A 82 3.02 -1.43 12.14
N GLU A 83 3.32 -1.39 13.44
CA GLU A 83 3.17 -2.54 14.34
C GLU A 83 1.71 -3.01 14.39
N PHE A 84 0.76 -2.10 14.55
CA PHE A 84 -0.67 -2.39 14.56
C PHE A 84 -1.13 -3.11 13.28
N PHE A 85 -0.67 -2.68 12.10
CA PHE A 85 -1.05 -3.34 10.85
C PHE A 85 -0.22 -4.58 10.53
N GLY A 86 0.96 -4.75 11.12
CA GLY A 86 1.84 -5.92 10.94
C GLY A 86 1.36 -7.17 11.68
N VAL A 87 0.54 -7.01 12.73
CA VAL A 87 -0.01 -8.12 13.51
C VAL A 87 -1.45 -8.51 13.10
N PRO A 88 -1.88 -9.75 13.40
CA PRO A 88 -3.26 -10.18 13.21
C PRO A 88 -4.26 -9.32 13.98
N PRO A 89 -5.51 -9.13 13.49
CA PRO A 89 -6.52 -8.30 14.16
C PRO A 89 -6.76 -8.61 15.64
N SER A 90 -6.61 -9.87 16.06
CA SER A 90 -6.76 -10.32 17.46
C SER A 90 -5.72 -9.73 18.41
N GLU A 91 -4.54 -9.37 17.92
CA GLU A 91 -3.40 -8.89 18.73
C GLU A 91 -3.29 -7.36 18.73
N ARG A 92 -4.05 -6.69 17.86
CA ARG A 92 -3.93 -5.24 17.61
C ARG A 92 -4.23 -4.36 18.81
N TRP A 93 -5.15 -4.79 19.68
CA TRP A 93 -5.51 -4.02 20.87
C TRP A 93 -4.33 -3.89 21.82
N GLU A 94 -3.44 -4.88 21.90
CA GLU A 94 -2.23 -4.83 22.74
C GLU A 94 -1.32 -3.67 22.36
N ILE A 95 -1.17 -3.41 21.06
CA ILE A 95 -0.35 -2.32 20.52
C ILE A 95 -0.87 -0.95 20.97
N LEU A 96 -2.18 -0.82 21.20
CA LEU A 96 -2.83 0.44 21.55
C LEU A 96 -2.94 0.69 23.06
N ARG A 97 -2.59 -0.28 23.91
CA ARG A 97 -2.71 -0.17 25.38
C ARG A 97 -1.52 0.52 26.07
N GLN A 98 -0.58 1.05 25.29
CA GLN A 98 0.59 1.79 25.78
C GLN A 98 0.19 3.11 26.44
#